data_AF-A0AAD5YGL8-F1
#
_entry.id   AF-A0AAD5YGL8-F1
#
_cell.length_a   1.000
_cell.length_b   1.000
_cell.length_c   1.000
_cell.angle_alpha   90.00
_cell.angle_beta   90.00
_cell.angle_gamma   90.00
#
_symmetry.space_group_name_H-M   'P 1'
#
loop_
_entity.id
_entity.type
_entity.pdbx_description
1 polymer ?
#
loop_
_entity_poly.entity_id
_entity_poly.type
_entity_poly.pdbx_seq_one_letter_code
_entity_poly.pdbx_strand_id
1 'polypeptide(L)'
;MQSVPQPRERRDSTKVLLSKPPRGTEKGSIVVNDDDIWVSDGNIILSSLSSSGSTLYLFKCHKSTLARWSSIFQTMLSLPQGPGEETFEGLPVVQLMDPPEDVQALLTLLYDPTSHPSSKRTRKEKQEAIMGPLRLATKYEMTKLRSHLVNVLLMDWPTTLQEWDDAQSLVQDGGSHCLVHPGTPAPKYWLTVFSPVSLPSGGHTTRANM
;
A
#
# COMPACT_ATOMS: atom_id res chain seq x y z
N MET A 1 36.23 -12.78 -22.72
CA MET A 1 34.82 -12.76 -23.17
C MET A 1 33.94 -12.96 -21.95
N GLN A 2 33.52 -11.88 -21.30
CA GLN A 2 32.53 -11.95 -20.22
C GLN A 2 31.31 -11.15 -20.67
N SER A 3 30.20 -11.87 -20.81
CA SER A 3 28.92 -11.36 -21.28
C SER A 3 28.28 -10.53 -20.18
N VAL A 4 28.06 -9.24 -20.47
CA VAL A 4 27.32 -8.29 -19.64
C VAL A 4 25.84 -8.72 -19.59
N PRO A 5 25.19 -8.83 -18.41
CA PRO A 5 23.76 -9.07 -18.35
C PRO A 5 23.01 -7.78 -18.68
N GLN A 6 22.12 -7.84 -19.67
CA GLN A 6 21.31 -6.69 -20.09
C GLN A 6 20.23 -6.33 -19.05
N PRO A 7 19.80 -5.05 -19.00
CA PRO A 7 18.74 -4.59 -18.12
C PRO A 7 17.42 -5.28 -18.48
N ARG A 8 16.68 -5.75 -17.46
CA ARG A 8 15.31 -6.25 -17.65
C ARG A 8 14.41 -5.06 -17.99
N GLU A 9 14.06 -4.93 -19.27
CA GLU A 9 12.98 -4.06 -19.73
C GLU A 9 11.71 -4.35 -18.92
N ARG A 10 11.13 -3.30 -18.32
CA ARG A 10 9.77 -3.32 -17.78
C ARG A 10 8.85 -3.65 -18.95
N ARG A 11 8.26 -4.86 -18.95
CA ARG A 11 7.38 -5.31 -20.03
C ARG A 11 6.10 -4.47 -20.00
N ASP A 12 5.74 -3.95 -21.17
CA ASP A 12 4.57 -3.12 -21.40
C ASP A 12 3.29 -3.82 -20.95
N SER A 13 2.61 -3.23 -19.98
CA SER A 13 1.26 -3.64 -19.56
C SER A 13 0.32 -3.58 -20.75
N THR A 14 -0.40 -4.68 -21.00
CA THR A 14 -1.30 -4.80 -22.14
C THR A 14 -2.49 -3.83 -21.98
N LYS A 15 -2.54 -2.75 -22.77
CA LYS A 15 -3.65 -1.77 -22.77
C LYS A 15 -4.84 -2.32 -23.55
N VAL A 16 -5.90 -2.75 -22.86
CA VAL A 16 -7.15 -3.19 -23.49
C VAL A 16 -8.20 -2.11 -23.30
N LEU A 17 -8.71 -1.54 -24.40
CA LEU A 17 -9.82 -0.58 -24.37
C LEU A 17 -11.12 -1.33 -24.08
N LEU A 18 -11.72 -1.07 -22.92
CA LEU A 18 -12.92 -1.76 -22.47
C LEU A 18 -14.16 -1.30 -23.24
N SER A 19 -14.98 -2.24 -23.74
CA SER A 19 -16.20 -1.93 -24.48
C SER A 19 -17.35 -1.40 -23.60
N LYS A 20 -17.28 -1.59 -22.28
CA LYS A 20 -18.19 -1.01 -21.29
C LYS A 20 -17.44 -0.72 -19.98
N PRO A 21 -17.23 0.55 -19.60
CA PRO A 21 -16.61 0.90 -18.32
C PRO A 21 -17.42 0.34 -17.13
N PRO A 22 -16.77 -0.18 -16.06
CA PRO A 22 -17.44 -0.40 -14.78
C PRO A 22 -18.05 0.92 -14.25
N ARG A 23 -19.18 0.84 -13.54
CA ARG A 23 -19.94 2.01 -13.07
C ARG A 23 -19.05 2.84 -12.15
N GLY A 24 -18.75 4.06 -12.59
CA GLY A 24 -17.87 4.99 -11.88
C GLY A 24 -16.62 5.38 -12.68
N THR A 25 -16.35 4.71 -13.81
CA THR A 25 -15.35 5.19 -14.77
C THR A 25 -16.02 6.09 -15.82
N GLU A 26 -15.52 7.31 -15.94
CA GLU A 26 -15.96 8.26 -16.96
C GLU A 26 -15.71 7.68 -18.35
N LYS A 27 -16.55 8.01 -19.35
CA LYS A 27 -16.32 7.64 -20.75
C LYS A 27 -14.92 8.10 -21.17
N GLY A 28 -13.96 7.17 -21.25
CA GLY A 28 -12.56 7.47 -21.61
C GLY A 28 -11.51 6.97 -20.62
N SER A 29 -11.89 6.32 -19.50
CA SER A 29 -10.91 5.75 -18.57
C SER A 29 -10.06 4.66 -19.23
N ILE A 30 -8.74 4.77 -19.10
CA ILE A 30 -7.78 3.77 -19.58
C ILE A 30 -7.85 2.57 -18.65
N VAL A 31 -8.07 1.37 -19.19
CA VAL A 31 -8.01 0.13 -18.41
C VAL A 31 -6.66 -0.53 -18.61
N VAL A 32 -5.98 -0.83 -17.51
CA VAL A 32 -4.68 -1.47 -17.49
C VAL A 32 -4.79 -2.81 -16.77
N ASN A 33 -4.40 -3.87 -17.47
CA ASN A 33 -4.23 -5.18 -16.86
C ASN A 33 -2.78 -5.31 -16.39
N ASP A 34 -2.61 -5.68 -15.14
CA ASP A 34 -1.29 -5.93 -14.57
C ASP A 34 -0.90 -7.40 -14.80
N ASP A 35 -0.09 -7.63 -15.85
CA ASP A 35 0.30 -8.98 -16.26
C ASP A 35 1.16 -9.70 -15.21
N ASP A 36 1.85 -8.97 -14.32
CA ASP A 36 2.65 -9.56 -13.24
C ASP A 36 1.77 -10.19 -12.15
N ILE A 37 0.53 -9.71 -11.99
CA ILE A 37 -0.43 -10.19 -10.99
C ILE A 37 -1.56 -11.01 -11.62
N TRP A 38 -1.59 -11.16 -12.95
CA TRP A 38 -2.70 -11.81 -13.63
C TRP A 38 -2.70 -13.33 -13.45
N VAL A 39 -3.49 -13.82 -12.49
CA VAL A 39 -3.55 -15.26 -12.20
C VAL A 39 -4.49 -16.00 -13.15
N SER A 40 -3.96 -17.00 -13.86
CA SER A 40 -4.68 -17.70 -14.94
C SER A 40 -6.03 -18.30 -14.50
N ASP A 41 -6.06 -18.95 -13.34
CA ASP A 41 -7.23 -19.58 -12.69
C ASP A 41 -7.94 -18.67 -11.68
N GLY A 42 -7.59 -17.37 -11.66
CA GLY A 42 -8.24 -16.39 -10.79
C GLY A 42 -9.75 -16.32 -11.03
N ASN A 43 -10.49 -16.19 -9.93
CA ASN A 43 -11.96 -16.25 -9.89
C ASN A 43 -12.61 -14.94 -9.41
N ILE A 44 -11.81 -13.87 -9.30
CA ILE A 44 -12.25 -12.51 -8.99
C ILE A 44 -11.31 -11.50 -9.62
N ILE A 45 -11.86 -10.35 -10.01
CA ILE A 45 -11.10 -9.19 -10.45
C ILE A 45 -11.17 -8.13 -9.34
N LEU A 46 -10.02 -7.65 -8.87
CA LEU A 46 -9.96 -6.42 -8.09
C LEU A 46 -9.73 -5.27 -9.05
N SER A 47 -10.47 -4.17 -8.89
CA SER A 47 -10.23 -2.95 -9.64
C SER A 47 -9.78 -1.84 -8.70
N SER A 48 -8.88 -0.97 -9.17
CA SER A 48 -8.42 0.20 -8.41
C SER A 48 -8.27 1.38 -9.36
N LEU A 49 -8.74 2.55 -8.92
CA LEU A 49 -8.66 3.77 -9.70
C LEU A 49 -7.40 4.55 -9.29
N SER A 50 -6.62 4.97 -10.29
CA SER A 50 -5.50 5.89 -10.05
C SER A 50 -5.99 7.18 -9.40
N SER A 51 -5.12 7.85 -8.64
CA SER A 51 -5.45 9.11 -7.95
C SER A 51 -5.94 10.23 -8.89
N SER A 52 -5.62 10.18 -10.18
CA SER A 52 -6.13 11.11 -11.20
C SER A 52 -7.55 10.81 -11.67
N GLY A 53 -8.11 9.63 -11.34
CA GLY A 53 -9.41 9.17 -11.80
C GLY A 53 -9.44 8.69 -13.26
N SER A 54 -8.36 8.86 -14.01
CA SER A 54 -8.35 8.61 -15.47
C SER A 54 -7.96 7.18 -15.85
N THR A 55 -7.35 6.43 -14.95
CA THR A 55 -6.85 5.06 -15.23
C THR A 55 -7.39 4.08 -14.20
N LEU A 56 -8.00 3.01 -14.67
CA LEU A 56 -8.49 1.89 -13.87
C LEU A 56 -7.54 0.69 -14.05
N TYR A 57 -7.01 0.19 -12.95
CA TYR A 57 -6.17 -1.00 -12.92
C TYR A 57 -6.99 -2.21 -12.53
N LEU A 58 -6.77 -3.32 -13.22
CA LEU A 58 -7.44 -4.59 -12.96
C LEU A 58 -6.41 -5.66 -12.57
N PHE A 59 -6.73 -6.40 -11.51
CA PHE A 59 -5.92 -7.47 -10.97
C PHE A 59 -6.75 -8.75 -10.86
N LYS A 60 -6.41 -9.77 -11.64
CA LYS A 60 -7.08 -11.08 -11.59
C LYS A 60 -6.44 -11.96 -10.52
N CYS A 61 -7.23 -12.38 -9.53
CA CYS A 61 -6.70 -13.11 -8.38
C CYS A 61 -7.71 -14.14 -7.81
N HIS A 62 -7.31 -14.82 -6.73
CA HIS A 62 -8.11 -15.83 -6.04
C HIS A 62 -8.85 -15.26 -4.81
N LYS A 63 -10.17 -15.46 -4.76
CA LYS A 63 -11.00 -15.15 -3.60
C LYS A 63 -10.50 -15.83 -2.32
N SER A 64 -10.08 -17.09 -2.43
CA SER A 64 -9.60 -17.89 -1.30
C SER A 64 -8.30 -17.35 -0.71
N THR A 65 -7.39 -16.83 -1.55
CA THR A 65 -6.16 -16.18 -1.10
C THR A 65 -6.49 -14.92 -0.31
N LEU A 66 -7.32 -14.03 -0.87
CA LEU A 66 -7.73 -12.80 -0.18
C LEU A 66 -8.43 -13.09 1.16
N ALA A 67 -9.40 -14.01 1.16
CA ALA A 67 -10.14 -14.41 2.36
C ALA A 67 -9.26 -15.10 3.42
N ARG A 68 -8.22 -15.83 3.01
CA ARG A 68 -7.27 -16.45 3.94
C ARG A 68 -6.45 -15.40 4.69
N TRP A 69 -6.06 -14.33 4.00
CA TRP A 69 -5.20 -13.30 4.57
C TRP A 69 -5.98 -12.20 5.28
N SER A 70 -7.26 -12.00 4.96
CA SER A 70 -8.09 -10.89 5.46
C SER A 70 -9.51 -11.33 5.83
N SER A 71 -9.89 -11.08 7.09
CA SER A 71 -11.27 -11.18 7.59
C SER A 71 -12.23 -10.24 6.86
N ILE A 72 -11.76 -9.04 6.52
CA ILE A 72 -12.55 -8.04 5.77
C ILE A 72 -12.88 -8.55 4.37
N PHE A 73 -11.88 -9.05 3.63
CA PHE A 73 -12.14 -9.65 2.32
C PHE A 73 -12.99 -10.91 2.44
N GLN A 74 -12.77 -11.76 3.45
CA GLN A 74 -13.62 -12.93 3.66
C GLN A 74 -15.10 -12.53 3.79
N THR A 75 -15.39 -11.52 4.60
CA THR A 75 -16.75 -11.03 4.84
C THR A 75 -17.31 -10.39 3.57
N MET A 76 -16.57 -9.46 2.95
CA MET A 76 -16.97 -8.75 1.73
C MET A 76 -17.29 -9.71 0.58
N LEU A 77 -16.48 -10.75 0.39
CA LEU A 77 -16.61 -11.71 -0.70
C LEU A 77 -17.63 -12.82 -0.41
N SER A 78 -18.09 -12.96 0.84
CA SER A 78 -19.11 -13.94 1.22
C SER A 78 -20.54 -13.47 0.96
N LEU A 79 -20.75 -12.16 0.78
CA LEU A 79 -22.07 -11.60 0.59
C LEU A 79 -22.61 -11.97 -0.80
N PRO A 80 -23.90 -12.34 -0.91
CA PRO A 80 -24.54 -12.60 -2.19
C PRO A 80 -24.44 -11.36 -3.06
N GLN A 81 -23.77 -11.57 -4.18
CA GLN A 81 -23.50 -10.61 -5.20
C GLN A 81 -24.83 -10.34 -5.96
N GLY A 82 -25.38 -9.12 -5.87
CA GLY A 82 -26.76 -8.79 -6.28
C GLY A 82 -26.96 -8.65 -7.80
N PRO A 83 -28.21 -8.63 -8.31
CA PRO A 83 -28.46 -8.42 -9.74
C PRO A 83 -27.97 -7.03 -10.18
N GLY A 84 -27.09 -7.00 -11.19
CA GLY A 84 -26.54 -5.76 -11.75
C GLY A 84 -25.09 -5.46 -11.35
N GLU A 85 -24.41 -6.41 -10.73
CA GLU A 85 -23.01 -6.26 -10.39
C GLU A 85 -22.06 -6.23 -11.57
N GLU A 86 -20.91 -5.63 -11.31
CA GLU A 86 -19.86 -5.44 -12.29
C GLU A 86 -19.14 -6.75 -12.53
N THR A 87 -19.10 -7.12 -13.81
CA THR A 87 -18.34 -8.29 -14.27
C THR A 87 -17.34 -7.88 -15.32
N PHE A 88 -16.15 -8.46 -15.26
CA PHE A 88 -15.11 -8.36 -16.28
C PHE A 88 -14.73 -9.79 -16.68
N GLU A 89 -14.78 -10.11 -17.98
CA GLU A 89 -14.61 -11.47 -18.49
C GLU A 89 -15.53 -12.52 -17.83
N GLY A 90 -16.73 -12.10 -17.41
CA GLY A 90 -17.67 -12.96 -16.70
C GLY A 90 -17.31 -13.25 -15.23
N LEU A 91 -16.23 -12.66 -14.72
CA LEU A 91 -15.83 -12.73 -13.31
C LEU A 91 -16.32 -11.50 -12.55
N PRO A 92 -16.69 -11.64 -11.26
CA PRO A 92 -17.10 -10.51 -10.43
C PRO A 92 -15.93 -9.53 -10.22
N VAL A 93 -16.24 -8.23 -10.27
CA VAL A 93 -15.29 -7.13 -10.05
C VAL A 93 -15.57 -6.48 -8.70
N VAL A 94 -14.52 -6.31 -7.90
CA VAL A 94 -14.58 -5.56 -6.64
C VAL A 94 -13.67 -4.35 -6.74
N GLN A 95 -14.27 -3.16 -6.70
CA GLN A 95 -13.53 -1.90 -6.72
C GLN A 95 -12.99 -1.55 -5.34
N LEU A 96 -11.68 -1.36 -5.27
CA LEU A 96 -10.96 -0.87 -4.11
C LEU A 96 -10.75 0.64 -4.21
N MET A 97 -10.81 1.31 -3.07
CA MET A 97 -10.54 2.75 -2.93
C MET A 97 -9.07 3.05 -2.64
N ASP A 98 -8.20 2.07 -2.88
CA ASP A 98 -6.78 2.13 -2.56
C ASP A 98 -5.95 2.39 -3.82
N PRO A 99 -4.78 3.03 -3.70
CA PRO A 99 -3.90 3.27 -4.84
C PRO A 99 -3.52 1.97 -5.55
N PRO A 100 -3.51 1.93 -6.89
CA PRO A 100 -3.22 0.71 -7.63
C PRO A 100 -1.81 0.20 -7.36
N GLU A 101 -0.85 1.08 -7.07
CA GLU A 101 0.53 0.74 -6.75
C GLU A 101 0.63 -0.02 -5.42
N ASP A 102 -0.14 0.41 -4.41
CA ASP A 102 -0.19 -0.25 -3.11
C ASP A 102 -0.87 -1.63 -3.23
N VAL A 103 -1.94 -1.72 -4.04
CA VAL A 103 -2.66 -2.97 -4.31
C VAL A 103 -1.76 -3.96 -5.05
N GLN A 104 -1.06 -3.52 -6.09
CA GLN A 104 -0.10 -4.34 -6.83
C GLN A 104 1.00 -4.87 -5.92
N ALA A 105 1.62 -3.99 -5.11
CA ALA A 105 2.67 -4.38 -4.17
C ALA A 105 2.17 -5.39 -3.13
N LEU A 106 0.95 -5.20 -2.61
CA LEU A 106 0.33 -6.14 -1.67
C LEU A 106 0.11 -7.51 -2.33
N LEU A 107 -0.50 -7.54 -3.53
CA LEU A 107 -0.77 -8.79 -4.24
C LEU A 107 0.52 -9.51 -4.61
N THR A 108 1.57 -8.77 -5.00
CA THR A 108 2.90 -9.33 -5.26
C THR A 108 3.40 -10.08 -4.02
N LEU A 109 3.31 -9.49 -2.83
CA LEU A 109 3.74 -10.15 -1.58
C LEU A 109 2.89 -11.37 -1.21
N LEU A 110 1.60 -11.36 -1.54
CA LEU A 110 0.71 -12.49 -1.26
C LEU A 110 0.98 -13.70 -2.16
N TYR A 111 1.35 -13.48 -3.42
CA TYR A 111 1.63 -14.54 -4.39
C TYR A 111 3.10 -14.94 -4.45
N ASP A 112 4.02 -14.00 -4.23
CA ASP A 112 5.45 -14.23 -4.16
C ASP A 112 6.03 -13.69 -2.83
N PRO A 113 6.05 -14.51 -1.77
CA PRO A 113 6.68 -14.15 -0.51
C PRO A 113 8.19 -13.94 -0.63
N THR A 114 8.83 -14.27 -1.75
CA THR A 114 10.27 -14.01 -1.96
C THR A 114 10.53 -12.65 -2.61
N SER A 115 9.48 -11.95 -3.06
CA SER A 115 9.58 -10.62 -3.70
C SER A 115 10.00 -9.49 -2.73
N HIS A 116 10.30 -9.84 -1.47
CA HIS A 116 10.73 -8.88 -0.46
C HIS A 116 11.91 -8.05 -0.96
N PRO A 117 12.02 -6.78 -0.52
CA PRO A 117 13.17 -5.95 -0.82
C PRO A 117 14.47 -6.65 -0.46
N SER A 118 15.20 -7.10 -1.48
CA SER A 118 16.50 -7.75 -1.35
C SER A 118 17.44 -6.91 -0.48
N SER A 119 18.37 -7.55 0.21
CA SER A 119 19.46 -6.89 0.97
C SER A 119 20.26 -5.88 0.15
N LYS A 120 20.17 -5.92 -1.19
CA LYS A 120 20.82 -4.99 -2.12
C LYS A 120 20.10 -3.65 -2.30
N ARG A 121 18.86 -3.49 -1.83
CA ARG A 121 18.09 -2.23 -1.95
C ARG A 121 18.47 -1.25 -0.83
N THR A 122 18.46 0.04 -1.14
CA THR A 122 18.64 1.11 -0.15
C THR A 122 17.51 1.11 0.87
N ARG A 123 17.76 1.62 2.08
CA ARG A 123 16.74 1.74 3.14
C ARG A 123 15.47 2.45 2.66
N LYS A 124 15.62 3.52 1.87
CA LYS A 124 14.51 4.28 1.30
C LYS A 124 13.65 3.43 0.36
N GLU A 125 14.26 2.70 -0.56
CA GLU A 125 13.54 1.84 -1.51
C GLU A 125 12.82 0.69 -0.78
N LYS A 126 13.44 0.12 0.26
CA LYS A 126 12.78 -0.90 1.09
C LYS A 126 11.55 -0.32 1.79
N GLN A 127 11.68 0.87 2.36
CA GLN A 127 10.57 1.56 3.02
C GLN A 127 9.42 1.83 2.03
N GLU A 128 9.70 2.41 0.86
CA GLU A 128 8.69 2.68 -0.16
C GLU A 128 7.96 1.41 -0.59
N ALA A 129 8.67 0.29 -0.76
CA ALA A 129 8.08 -0.99 -1.12
C ALA A 129 7.21 -1.62 -0.01
N ILE A 130 7.47 -1.33 1.27
CA ILE A 130 6.77 -1.92 2.41
C ILE A 130 5.58 -1.06 2.87
N MET A 131 5.66 0.27 2.72
CA MET A 131 4.64 1.18 3.25
C MET A 131 3.26 0.97 2.64
N GLY A 132 3.17 0.80 1.32
CA GLY A 132 1.90 0.50 0.65
C GLY A 132 1.23 -0.78 1.19
N PRO A 133 1.92 -1.94 1.10
CA PRO A 133 1.42 -3.19 1.65
C PRO A 133 1.09 -3.12 3.15
N LEU A 134 1.88 -2.39 3.96
CA LEU A 134 1.62 -2.25 5.40
C LEU A 134 0.34 -1.47 5.67
N ARG A 135 0.07 -0.40 4.92
CA ARG A 135 -1.19 0.36 5.00
C ARG A 135 -2.38 -0.53 4.68
N LEU A 136 -2.31 -1.28 3.57
CA LEU A 136 -3.41 -2.15 3.16
C LEU A 136 -3.58 -3.35 4.09
N ALA A 137 -2.49 -3.95 4.55
CA ALA A 137 -2.54 -5.03 5.54
C ALA A 137 -3.21 -4.58 6.83
N THR A 138 -3.05 -3.31 7.22
CA THR A 138 -3.75 -2.72 8.37
C THR A 138 -5.23 -2.47 8.04
N LYS A 139 -5.53 -1.86 6.89
CA LYS A 139 -6.90 -1.54 6.45
C LYS A 139 -7.79 -2.78 6.31
N TYR A 140 -7.22 -3.87 5.77
CA TYR A 140 -7.92 -5.12 5.50
C TYR A 140 -7.69 -6.17 6.59
N GLU A 141 -7.20 -5.79 7.77
CA GLU A 141 -7.01 -6.69 8.93
C GLU A 141 -6.16 -7.95 8.63
N MET A 142 -5.16 -7.82 7.76
CA MET A 142 -4.20 -8.88 7.44
C MET A 142 -3.15 -9.03 8.54
N THR A 143 -3.59 -9.46 9.73
CA THR A 143 -2.79 -9.42 10.96
C THR A 143 -1.42 -10.09 10.84
N LYS A 144 -1.36 -11.29 10.24
CA LYS A 144 -0.10 -12.03 10.05
C LYS A 144 0.87 -11.29 9.14
N LEU A 145 0.37 -10.77 8.02
CA LEU A 145 1.17 -10.02 7.06
C LEU A 145 1.64 -8.70 7.69
N ARG A 146 0.76 -7.99 8.40
CA ARG A 146 1.10 -6.76 9.11
C ARG A 146 2.23 -6.97 10.11
N SER A 147 2.12 -7.98 10.98
CA SER A 147 3.16 -8.31 11.96
C SER A 147 4.51 -8.63 11.28
N HIS A 148 4.48 -9.38 10.18
CA HIS A 148 5.67 -9.67 9.39
C HIS A 148 6.31 -8.40 8.82
N LEU A 149 5.51 -7.54 8.17
CA LEU A 149 6.01 -6.28 7.58
C LEU A 149 6.56 -5.31 8.63
N VAL A 150 5.92 -5.23 9.81
CA VAL A 150 6.44 -4.44 10.94
C VAL A 150 7.79 -4.98 11.41
N ASN A 151 7.93 -6.30 11.56
CA ASN A 151 9.20 -6.91 11.95
C ASN A 151 10.30 -6.64 10.93
N VAL A 152 10.00 -6.76 9.63
CA VAL A 152 10.96 -6.42 8.56
C VAL A 152 11.38 -4.95 8.66
N LEU A 153 10.43 -4.04 8.87
CA LEU A 153 10.72 -2.62 9.02
C LEU A 153 11.61 -2.34 10.24
N LEU A 154 11.33 -2.98 11.38
CA LEU A 154 12.11 -2.81 12.61
C LEU A 154 13.52 -3.37 12.50
N MET A 155 13.76 -4.42 11.70
CA MET A 155 15.11 -4.96 11.48
C MET A 155 16.02 -4.00 10.73
N ASP A 156 15.47 -3.20 9.82
CA ASP A 156 16.23 -2.26 8.99
C ASP A 156 16.32 -0.84 9.60
N TRP A 157 15.60 -0.60 10.71
CA TRP A 157 15.46 0.72 11.31
C TRP A 157 16.22 0.83 12.63
N PRO A 158 17.02 1.90 12.83
CA PRO A 158 17.72 2.11 14.08
C PRO A 158 16.72 2.20 15.24
N THR A 159 16.90 1.31 16.21
CA THR A 159 16.02 1.23 17.39
C THR A 159 16.57 2.05 18.56
N THR A 160 17.82 2.49 18.46
CA THR A 160 18.48 3.35 19.45
C THR A 160 18.83 4.71 18.85
N LEU A 161 18.82 5.75 19.68
CA LEU A 161 19.21 7.11 19.27
C LEU A 161 20.63 7.16 18.67
N GLN A 162 21.53 6.31 19.16
CA GLN A 162 22.89 6.22 18.66
C GLN A 162 22.97 5.63 17.26
N GLU A 163 22.25 4.54 16.97
CA GLU A 163 22.17 3.99 15.61
C GLU A 163 21.53 4.99 14.63
N TRP A 164 20.65 5.86 15.13
CA TRP A 164 20.07 6.96 14.37
C TRP A 164 21.09 8.03 14.02
N ASP A 165 21.90 8.47 14.99
CA ASP A 165 22.98 9.44 14.79
C ASP A 165 24.04 8.88 13.82
N ASP A 166 24.42 7.61 13.99
CA ASP A 166 25.35 6.91 13.11
C ASP A 166 24.80 6.83 11.67
N ALA A 167 23.52 6.48 11.50
CA ALA A 167 22.89 6.44 10.18
C ALA A 167 22.79 7.83 9.52
N GLN A 168 22.62 8.90 10.29
CA GLN A 168 22.61 10.27 9.76
C GLN A 168 24.01 10.73 9.34
N SER A 169 25.05 10.38 10.10
CA SER A 169 26.44 10.72 9.77
C SER A 169 26.88 10.11 8.43
N LEU A 170 26.50 8.85 8.15
CA LEU A 170 26.78 8.16 6.89
C LEU A 170 26.10 8.80 5.67
N VAL A 171 24.98 9.52 5.86
CA VAL A 171 24.28 10.25 4.80
C VAL A 171 24.96 11.61 4.54
N GLN A 172 25.56 12.22 5.56
CA GLN A 172 26.26 13.51 5.44
C GLN A 172 27.63 13.40 4.74
N ASP A 173 28.35 12.30 4.91
CA ASP A 173 29.68 12.11 4.29
C ASP A 173 29.64 11.79 2.78
N GLY A 174 28.45 11.48 2.23
CA GLY A 174 28.26 11.09 0.83
C GLY A 174 27.99 12.22 -0.17
N GLY A 175 27.85 13.48 0.26
CA GLY A 175 27.67 14.60 -0.67
C GLY A 175 27.10 15.87 -0.05
N SER A 176 27.89 16.94 -0.10
CA SER A 176 27.52 18.35 0.03
C SER A 176 26.77 18.75 1.30
N HIS A 177 27.58 19.04 2.33
CA HIS A 177 27.39 20.02 3.39
C HIS A 177 26.07 20.82 3.34
N CYS A 178 25.05 20.32 4.01
CA CYS A 178 23.92 21.14 4.46
C CYS A 178 24.07 21.27 5.97
N LEU A 179 24.58 22.43 6.41
CA LEU A 179 24.62 22.81 7.81
C LEU A 179 23.19 22.91 8.33
N VAL A 180 22.76 21.95 9.14
CA VAL A 180 21.54 22.08 9.93
C VAL A 180 21.92 22.96 11.13
N HIS A 181 21.51 24.22 11.12
CA HIS A 181 21.66 25.08 12.29
C HIS A 181 20.80 24.54 13.46
N PRO A 182 21.32 24.53 14.70
CA PRO A 182 20.54 24.15 15.87
C PRO A 182 19.43 25.19 16.07
N GLY A 183 18.17 24.79 15.89
CA GLY A 183 17.00 25.64 16.19
C GLY A 183 15.84 25.61 15.20
N THR A 184 15.83 24.77 14.16
CA THR A 184 14.63 24.63 13.32
C THR A 184 13.65 23.61 13.92
N PRO A 185 12.39 23.98 14.20
CA PRO A 185 11.40 23.02 14.67
C PRO A 185 11.03 22.05 13.55
N ALA A 186 10.85 20.78 13.91
CA ALA A 186 10.53 19.70 12.99
C ALA A 186 9.31 20.02 12.10
N PRO A 187 9.32 19.58 10.84
CA PRO A 187 8.27 19.92 9.88
C PRO A 187 6.91 19.37 10.32
N LYS A 188 5.86 20.18 10.21
CA LYS A 188 4.56 20.08 10.92
C LYS A 188 3.71 18.81 10.72
N TYR A 189 4.20 17.77 10.05
CA TYR A 189 3.42 16.57 9.69
C TYR A 189 3.52 15.39 10.66
N TRP A 190 4.26 15.50 11.78
CA TRP A 190 4.42 14.39 12.75
C TRP A 190 3.50 14.44 13.99
N LEU A 191 2.61 15.43 14.12
CA LEU A 191 1.80 15.61 15.35
C LEU A 191 0.39 14.98 15.32
N THR A 192 -0.01 14.24 14.28
CA THR A 192 -1.38 13.67 14.22
C THR A 192 -1.46 12.16 14.45
N VAL A 193 -0.35 11.44 14.65
CA VAL A 193 -0.38 9.97 14.80
C VAL A 193 -0.53 9.52 16.27
N PHE A 194 -0.21 10.38 17.25
CA PHE A 194 -0.22 10.00 18.67
C PHE A 194 -0.82 11.09 19.58
N SER A 195 -2.08 11.46 19.37
CA SER A 195 -2.81 12.20 20.41
C SER A 195 -3.77 11.24 21.14
N PRO A 196 -3.59 11.01 22.45
CA PRO A 196 -4.51 10.18 23.23
C PRO A 196 -5.85 10.90 23.44
N VAL A 197 -6.94 10.15 23.31
CA VAL A 197 -8.32 10.62 23.57
C VAL A 197 -8.47 10.96 25.06
N SER A 198 -8.71 12.23 25.37
CA SER A 198 -9.04 12.68 26.73
C SER A 198 -10.54 12.53 27.02
N LEU A 199 -10.87 11.81 28.10
CA LEU A 199 -12.20 11.72 28.70
C LEU A 199 -12.62 13.06 29.34
N PRO A 200 -13.92 13.45 29.30
CA PRO A 200 -14.37 14.71 29.89
C PRO A 200 -14.54 14.60 31.41
N SER A 201 -13.82 15.45 32.16
CA SER A 201 -13.99 15.65 33.60
C SER A 201 -15.15 16.61 33.90
N GLY A 202 -16.02 16.22 34.82
CA GLY A 202 -17.23 16.94 35.22
C GLY A 202 -16.98 18.37 35.75
N GLY A 203 -17.89 19.28 35.39
CA GLY A 203 -17.88 20.67 35.80
C GLY A 203 -18.49 20.90 37.18
N HIS A 204 -17.77 21.61 38.05
CA HIS A 204 -18.33 22.24 39.25
C HIS A 204 -18.62 23.72 38.95
N THR A 205 -19.90 24.08 38.97
CA THR A 205 -20.38 25.47 38.98
C THR A 205 -20.25 26.04 40.39
N THR A 206 -19.46 27.09 40.57
CA THR A 206 -19.53 27.96 41.75
C THR A 206 -20.27 29.24 41.39
N ARG A 207 -21.42 29.40 42.03
CA ARG A 207 -22.32 30.56 42.02
C ARG A 207 -21.78 31.60 43.00
N ALA A 208 -21.44 32.81 42.53
CA ALA A 208 -21.21 33.97 43.38
C ALA A 208 -22.47 34.84 43.39
N ASN A 209 -22.89 35.25 44.59
CA ASN A 209 -24.03 36.09 44.89
C ASN A 209 -23.54 37.23 45.79
N MET A 210 -24.13 38.42 45.59
CA MET A 210 -23.88 39.73 46.24
C MET A 210 -22.65 40.51 45.75
#